data_AF-A0AAD5NFV4-F1
#
_entry.id   AF-A0AAD5NFV4-F1
#
_cell.length_a   1.000
_cell.length_b   1.000
_cell.length_c   1.000
_cell.angle_alpha   90.00
_cell.angle_beta   90.00
_cell.angle_gamma   90.00
#
_symmetry.space_group_name_H-M   'P 1'
#
loop_
_entity.id
_entity.type
_entity.pdbx_description
1 polymer ?
#
loop_
_entity_poly.entity_id
_entity_poly.type
_entity_poly.pdbx_seq_one_letter_code
_entity_poly.pdbx_strand_id
1 'polypeptide(L)'
;MWSNIAGESIACEKLDKDTYAFAVLSAGKRCVLEKHVKKSGQEAYSCGTSEIEVDKLKNWIETNQCIKACGLDRISLGISSDSLLDTSFTQKLCSP
;
A
#
# COMPACT_ATOMS: atom_id res chain seq x y z
N MET A 1 -3.36 -20.92 -11.67
CA MET A 1 -4.32 -20.27 -12.58
C MET A 1 -4.22 -18.78 -12.30
N TRP A 2 -3.30 -18.08 -12.97
CA TRP A 2 -3.11 -16.64 -12.77
C TRP A 2 -4.04 -15.96 -13.77
N SER A 3 -5.11 -15.33 -13.28
CA SER A 3 -6.02 -14.57 -14.13
C SER A 3 -5.26 -13.37 -14.68
N ASN A 4 -5.08 -13.34 -16.00
CA ASN A 4 -4.61 -12.18 -16.74
C ASN A 4 -5.63 -11.05 -16.57
N ILE A 5 -5.36 -10.09 -15.68
CA ILE A 5 -6.05 -8.80 -15.65
C ILE A 5 -5.42 -7.91 -16.74
N ALA A 6 -5.51 -8.37 -17.99
CA ALA A 6 -5.18 -7.57 -19.16
C ALA A 6 -6.50 -7.06 -19.74
N GLY A 7 -7.15 -6.12 -19.05
CA GLY A 7 -8.39 -5.51 -19.52
C GLY A 7 -9.24 -4.80 -18.47
N GLU A 8 -9.04 -5.08 -17.18
CA GLU A 8 -9.76 -4.41 -16.10
C GLU A 8 -8.88 -3.33 -15.47
N SER A 9 -9.43 -2.13 -15.33
CA SER A 9 -8.77 -1.04 -14.59
C SER A 9 -8.66 -1.43 -13.13
N ILE A 10 -7.45 -1.39 -12.57
CA ILE A 10 -7.24 -1.61 -11.14
C ILE A 10 -8.08 -0.61 -10.34
N ALA A 11 -8.91 -1.11 -9.44
CA ALA A 11 -9.59 -0.36 -8.40
C ALA A 11 -9.12 -0.89 -7.04
N CYS A 12 -8.51 -0.03 -6.22
CA CYS A 12 -7.86 -0.45 -4.98
C CYS A 12 -8.83 -1.15 -4.02
N GLU A 13 -10.07 -0.70 -4.00
CA GLU A 13 -11.14 -1.21 -3.15
C GLU A 13 -11.61 -2.62 -3.54
N LYS A 14 -11.24 -3.09 -4.74
CA LYS A 14 -11.63 -4.41 -5.29
C LYS A 14 -10.50 -5.43 -5.32
N LEU A 15 -9.26 -5.02 -5.06
CA LEU A 15 -8.14 -5.95 -5.01
C LEU A 15 -8.30 -6.92 -3.83
N ASP A 16 -7.50 -7.98 -3.78
CA ASP A 16 -7.44 -8.87 -2.62
C ASP A 16 -6.34 -8.43 -1.64
N LYS A 17 -6.48 -8.86 -0.39
CA LYS A 17 -5.50 -8.59 0.71
C LYS A 17 -4.05 -8.86 0.34
N ASP A 18 -3.82 -9.88 -0.48
CA ASP A 18 -2.49 -10.30 -0.87
C ASP A 18 -1.95 -9.54 -2.10
N THR A 19 -2.71 -8.58 -2.62
CA THR A 19 -2.39 -7.82 -3.85
C THR A 19 -2.45 -6.29 -3.70
N TYR A 20 -3.00 -5.77 -2.58
CA TYR A 20 -3.17 -4.32 -2.35
C TYR A 20 -1.88 -3.52 -2.35
N ALA A 21 -0.90 -3.98 -1.57
CA ALA A 21 0.24 -3.16 -1.26
C ALA A 21 1.10 -2.92 -2.50
N PHE A 22 1.51 -1.66 -2.66
CA PHE A 22 2.34 -1.17 -3.74
C PHE A 22 1.68 -1.26 -5.14
N ALA A 23 0.34 -1.34 -5.19
CA ALA A 23 -0.41 -1.19 -6.43
C ALA A 23 -0.68 0.28 -6.79
N VAL A 24 -0.84 0.56 -8.08
CA VAL A 24 -1.16 1.87 -8.64
C VAL A 24 -2.32 1.71 -9.62
N LEU A 25 -3.41 2.41 -9.38
CA LEU A 25 -4.58 2.36 -10.26
C LEU A 25 -4.35 3.04 -11.61
N SER A 26 -5.29 2.86 -12.52
CA SER A 26 -5.22 3.40 -13.89
C SER A 26 -5.11 4.92 -13.95
N ALA A 27 -5.68 5.64 -12.97
CA ALA A 27 -5.55 7.09 -12.86
C ALA A 27 -4.17 7.55 -12.34
N GLY A 28 -3.27 6.62 -11.98
CA GLY A 28 -1.95 6.94 -11.43
C GLY A 28 -1.93 7.14 -9.92
N LYS A 29 -3.08 7.07 -9.24
CA LYS A 29 -3.15 7.12 -7.77
C LYS A 29 -2.67 5.80 -7.14
N ARG A 30 -2.01 5.87 -5.98
CA ARG A 30 -1.51 4.68 -5.28
C ARG A 30 -2.60 4.02 -4.44
N CYS A 31 -2.56 2.70 -4.32
CA CYS A 31 -3.36 1.98 -3.34
C CYS A 31 -2.73 2.08 -1.95
N VAL A 32 -3.55 2.36 -0.94
CA VAL A 32 -3.15 2.53 0.46
C VAL A 32 -3.77 1.42 1.29
N LEU A 33 -2.94 0.72 2.06
CA LEU A 33 -3.40 -0.26 3.04
C LEU A 33 -3.65 0.44 4.37
N GLU A 34 -4.86 0.32 4.89
CA GLU A 34 -5.23 0.83 6.20
C GLU A 34 -5.51 -0.33 7.15
N LYS A 35 -5.01 -0.21 8.37
CA LYS A 35 -5.26 -1.15 9.45
C LYS A 35 -6.23 -0.53 10.45
N HIS A 36 -7.23 -1.31 10.82
CA HIS A 36 -8.25 -0.95 11.79
C HIS A 36 -8.36 -2.05 12.85
N VAL A 37 -8.73 -1.69 14.07
CA VAL A 37 -8.99 -2.68 15.13
C VAL A 37 -10.50 -2.74 15.37
N LYS A 38 -11.09 -3.92 15.23
CA LYS A 38 -12.52 -4.14 15.51
C LYS A 38 -12.78 -4.06 17.02
N LYS A 39 -14.05 -3.89 17.40
CA LYS A 39 -14.48 -3.97 18.81
C LYS A 39 -14.08 -5.28 19.51
N SER A 40 -13.88 -6.36 18.75
CA SER A 40 -13.39 -7.66 19.25
C SER A 40 -11.88 -7.70 19.54
N GLY A 41 -11.14 -6.61 19.26
CA GLY A 41 -9.68 -6.59 19.31
C GLY A 41 -9.00 -7.20 18.07
N GLN A 42 -9.76 -7.74 17.13
CA GLN A 42 -9.21 -8.33 15.91
C GLN A 42 -8.78 -7.24 14.92
N GLU A 43 -7.59 -7.41 14.34
CA GLU A 43 -7.10 -6.58 13.26
C GLU A 43 -7.92 -6.79 11.97
N ALA A 44 -8.22 -5.69 11.29
CA ALA A 44 -8.89 -5.65 10.02
C ALA A 44 -8.10 -4.75 9.08
N TYR A 45 -8.17 -5.06 7.79
CA TYR A 45 -7.47 -4.31 6.76
C TYR A 45 -8.45 -3.90 5.67
N SER A 46 -8.33 -2.67 5.22
CA SER A 46 -9.02 -2.13 4.04
C SER A 46 -7.99 -1.55 3.08
N CYS A 47 -8.35 -1.49 1.80
CA CYS A 47 -7.56 -0.81 0.81
C CYS A 47 -8.35 0.35 0.22
N GLY A 48 -7.71 1.51 0.15
CA GLY A 48 -8.26 2.71 -0.43
C GLY A 48 -7.33 3.30 -1.48
N THR A 49 -7.85 4.31 -2.19
CA THR A 49 -7.10 5.09 -3.16
C THR A 49 -6.50 6.33 -2.50
N SER A 50 -5.20 6.56 -2.68
CA SER A 50 -4.52 7.76 -2.16
C SER A 50 -4.83 9.00 -3.02
N GLU A 51 -4.71 10.19 -2.42
CA GLU A 51 -4.82 11.46 -3.15
C GLU A 51 -3.54 11.86 -3.90
N ILE A 52 -2.48 11.06 -3.80
CA ILE A 52 -1.19 11.31 -4.46
C ILE A 52 -1.17 10.59 -5.81
N GLU A 53 -1.01 11.37 -6.87
CA GLU A 53 -0.85 10.87 -8.23
C GLU A 53 0.63 10.58 -8.55
N VAL A 54 0.86 9.45 -9.22
CA VAL A 54 2.15 9.04 -9.74
C VAL A 54 2.19 9.37 -11.23
N ASP A 55 3.15 10.21 -11.60
CA ASP A 55 3.25 10.77 -12.95
C ASP A 55 3.47 9.70 -14.05
N LYS A 56 4.22 8.64 -13.75
CA LYS A 56 4.74 7.70 -14.78
C LYS A 56 4.24 6.25 -14.67
N LEU A 57 3.56 5.88 -13.59
CA LEU A 57 3.17 4.50 -13.33
C LEU A 57 1.65 4.42 -13.19
N LYS A 58 1.01 3.58 -13.99
CA LYS A 58 -0.45 3.42 -14.04
C LYS A 58 -0.79 1.95 -14.23
N ASN A 59 -1.86 1.51 -13.59
CA ASN A 59 -2.37 0.14 -13.70
C ASN A 59 -1.30 -0.94 -13.40
N TRP A 60 -0.57 -0.78 -12.29
CA TRP A 60 0.55 -1.62 -11.89
C TRP A 60 0.29 -2.30 -10.56
N ILE A 61 0.63 -3.58 -10.43
CA ILE A 61 0.67 -4.30 -9.16
C ILE A 61 2.10 -4.78 -8.98
N GLU A 62 2.75 -4.35 -7.90
CA GLU A 62 4.12 -4.75 -7.65
C GLU A 62 4.23 -6.26 -7.40
N THR A 63 5.33 -6.85 -7.86
CA THR A 63 5.57 -8.29 -7.71
C THR A 63 6.05 -8.63 -6.29
N ASN A 64 5.76 -9.84 -5.83
CA ASN A 64 6.30 -10.33 -4.55
C ASN A 64 7.83 -10.33 -4.52
N GLN A 65 8.48 -10.54 -5.66
CA GLN A 65 9.94 -10.51 -5.77
C GLN A 65 10.49 -9.10 -5.50
N CYS A 66 9.90 -8.07 -6.10
CA CYS A 66 10.32 -6.68 -5.89
C CYS A 66 10.08 -6.25 -4.44
N ILE A 67 8.89 -6.54 -3.88
CA ILE A 67 8.56 -6.24 -2.48
C ILE A 67 9.61 -6.85 -1.53
N LYS A 68 9.95 -8.13 -1.72
CA LYS A 68 10.97 -8.81 -0.91
C LYS A 68 12.37 -8.23 -1.12
N ALA A 69 12.73 -7.84 -2.34
CA ALA A 69 14.01 -7.20 -2.61
C ALA A 69 14.15 -5.84 -1.89
N CYS A 70 13.03 -5.14 -1.65
CA CYS A 70 12.98 -3.94 -0.83
C CYS A 70 12.95 -4.21 0.69
N GLY A 71 12.93 -5.48 1.12
CA GLY A 71 12.84 -5.84 2.54
C GLY A 71 11.45 -5.59 3.16
N LEU A 72 10.42 -5.52 2.32
CA LEU A 72 9.04 -5.25 2.73
C LEU A 72 8.18 -6.52 2.66
N ASP A 73 6.98 -6.42 3.23
CA ASP A 73 5.91 -7.40 3.13
C ASP A 73 4.62 -6.75 2.58
N ARG A 74 3.68 -7.56 2.04
CA ARG A 74 2.38 -7.09 1.54
C ARG A 74 1.54 -6.41 2.61
N ILE A 75 1.74 -6.75 3.89
CA ILE A 75 1.06 -6.10 5.01
C ILE A 75 1.94 -5.06 5.72
N SER A 76 3.07 -4.66 5.11
CA SER A 76 3.87 -3.56 5.63
C SER A 76 3.02 -2.30 5.70
N LEU A 77 2.78 -1.85 6.93
CA LEU A 77 2.13 -0.58 7.20
C LEU A 77 3.18 0.52 7.21
N GLY A 78 2.73 1.75 6.94
CA GLY A 78 3.58 2.92 6.99
C GLY A 78 4.04 3.26 8.41
N ILE A 79 4.49 4.50 8.56
CA ILE A 79 5.00 5.03 9.81
C ILE A 79 3.85 5.15 10.82
N SER A 80 4.04 4.60 12.02
CA SER A 80 3.08 4.82 13.12
C SER A 80 3.07 6.29 13.52
N SER A 81 1.88 6.85 13.83
CA SER A 81 1.77 8.20 14.38
C SER A 81 2.59 8.37 15.66
N ASP A 82 2.71 7.32 16.47
CA ASP A 82 3.49 7.35 17.71
C ASP A 82 4.99 7.49 17.42
N SER A 83 5.47 6.91 16.31
CA SER A 83 6.86 7.06 15.87
C SER A 83 7.19 8.51 15.52
N LEU A 84 6.21 9.31 15.09
CA LEU A 84 6.42 10.74 14.83
C LEU A 84 6.64 11.57 16.10
N LEU A 85 6.32 11.03 17.28
CA LEU A 85 6.61 11.66 18.57
C LEU A 85 8.03 11.35 19.05
N ASP A 86 8.69 10.32 18.49
CA ASP A 86 10.07 9.97 18.79
C ASP A 86 11.04 10.84 17.96
N THR A 87 11.82 11.67 18.65
CA THR A 87 12.79 12.58 18.04
C THR A 87 13.89 11.82 17.28
N SER A 88 14.28 10.63 17.76
CA SER A 88 15.30 9.81 17.11
C SER A 88 14.80 9.18 15.80
N PHE A 89 13.48 8.94 15.72
CA PHE A 89 12.83 8.47 14.52
C PHE A 89 12.65 9.59 13.50
N THR A 90 12.14 10.75 13.94
CA THR A 90 11.89 11.89 13.04
C THR A 90 13.17 12.43 12.40
N GLN A 91 14.32 12.38 13.09
CA GLN A 91 15.64 12.69 12.51
C GLN A 91 16.07 11.77 11.36
N LYS A 92 15.47 10.58 11.23
CA LYS A 92 15.73 9.62 10.15
C LYS A 92 14.78 9.81 8.96
N LEU A 93 13.73 10.62 9.10
CA LEU A 93 12.84 10.91 7.99
C LEU A 93 13.57 11.81 6.99
N CYS A 94 13.55 11.41 5.72
CA CYS A 94 14.07 12.25 4.66
C CYS A 94 13.16 13.48 4.51
N SER A 95 13.59 14.63 5.04
CA SER A 95 13.10 15.94 4.60
C SER A 95 14.14 16.57 3.68
N PRO A 96 13.77 17.57 2.86
CA PRO A 96 14.71 18.63 2.49
C PRO A 96 15.36 19.24 3.72
#